data_AF-A0A7W8HY65-F1
#
_entry.id   AF-A0A7W8HY65-F1
#
_cell.length_a   1.000
_cell.length_b   1.000
_cell.length_c   1.000
_cell.angle_alpha   90.00
_cell.angle_beta   90.00
_cell.angle_gamma   90.00
#
_symmetry.space_group_name_H-M   'P 1'
#
loop_
_entity.id
_entity.type
_entity.pdbx_description
1 polymer ?
#
loop_
_entity_poly.entity_id
_entity_poly.type
_entity_poly.pdbx_seq_one_letter_code
_entity_poly.pdbx_strand_id
1 'polypeptide(L)'
;MDFGDIATLSVAGIILTAFSAKVLRERRRRRMLVSLLHSETLGLCREAAELAEAICGRRADGGLIDQAFLLRYALTEPQTYPGLIPSLWRLPADLAWRAVEFHGHLCLARTRLADWRLGDRDRASTYLLLTALARSAGGGDGLLLASARCLGWRKDWEPQLPLANAFIDEMEREENDLLDNGYWSLPG
;
A
#
# COMPACT_ATOMS: atom_id res chain seq x y z
N MET A 1 15.79 54.63 -25.78
CA MET A 1 15.04 53.60 -25.03
C MET A 1 13.77 54.29 -24.59
N ASP A 2 12.65 53.97 -25.25
CA ASP A 2 11.39 54.68 -25.02
C ASP A 2 10.76 54.20 -23.71
N PHE A 3 9.99 55.08 -23.05
CA PHE A 3 9.23 54.74 -21.84
C PHE A 3 8.31 53.51 -22.03
N GLY A 4 7.86 53.26 -23.26
CA GLY A 4 7.09 52.07 -23.65
C GLY A 4 7.89 50.76 -23.57
N ASP A 5 9.19 50.77 -23.85
CA ASP A 5 10.06 49.60 -23.74
C ASP A 5 10.30 49.23 -22.27
N ILE A 6 10.49 50.23 -21.42
CA ILE A 6 10.72 50.04 -19.97
C ILE A 6 9.45 49.49 -19.30
N ALA A 7 8.27 50.00 -19.66
CA ALA A 7 7.00 49.49 -19.15
C ALA A 7 6.74 48.04 -19.60
N THR A 8 7.03 47.72 -20.86
CA THR A 8 6.84 46.37 -21.42
C THR A 8 7.78 45.35 -20.78
N LEU A 9 9.05 45.71 -20.59
CA LEU A 9 10.03 44.87 -19.88
C LEU A 9 9.65 44.65 -18.42
N SER A 10 9.11 45.67 -17.75
CA SER A 10 8.65 45.57 -16.36
C SER A 10 7.46 44.62 -16.21
N VAL A 11 6.46 44.73 -17.11
CA VAL A 11 5.30 43.84 -17.12
C VAL A 11 5.71 42.39 -17.42
N ALA A 12 6.60 42.18 -18.40
CA ALA A 12 7.13 40.85 -18.71
C ALA A 12 7.88 40.23 -17.51
N GLY A 13 8.68 41.03 -16.80
CA GLY A 13 9.38 40.59 -15.58
C GLY A 13 8.44 40.17 -14.46
N ILE A 14 7.35 40.92 -14.23
CA ILE A 14 6.32 40.58 -13.23
C ILE A 14 5.62 39.26 -13.61
N ILE A 15 5.21 39.11 -14.88
CA ILE A 15 4.56 37.89 -15.37
C ILE A 15 5.47 36.67 -15.19
N LEU A 16 6.74 36.77 -15.60
CA LEU A 16 7.70 35.68 -15.47
C LEU A 16 7.93 35.28 -14.01
N THR A 17 8.03 36.27 -13.11
CA THR A 17 8.22 36.05 -11.68
C THR A 17 6.99 35.36 -11.07
N ALA A 18 5.78 35.84 -11.40
CA ALA A 18 4.53 35.25 -10.93
C ALA A 18 4.36 33.81 -11.44
N PHE A 19 4.69 33.55 -12.71
CA PHE A 19 4.67 32.22 -13.30
C PHE A 19 5.66 31.28 -12.61
N SER A 20 6.91 31.73 -12.41
CA SER A 20 7.95 30.96 -11.72
C SER A 20 7.55 30.64 -10.29
N ALA A 21 6.98 31.60 -9.56
CA ALA A 21 6.47 31.39 -8.21
C ALA A 21 5.32 30.37 -8.18
N LYS A 22 4.40 30.41 -9.16
CA LYS A 22 3.32 29.43 -9.30
C LYS A 22 3.87 28.02 -9.55
N VAL A 23 4.81 27.87 -10.48
CA VAL A 23 5.46 26.59 -10.78
C VAL A 23 6.19 26.04 -9.55
N LEU A 24 6.91 26.89 -8.81
CA LEU A 24 7.61 26.47 -7.59
C LEU A 24 6.63 26.03 -6.49
N ARG A 25 5.54 26.76 -6.29
CA ARG A 25 4.47 26.39 -5.33
C ARG A 25 3.85 25.04 -5.69
N GLU A 26 3.57 24.81 -6.97
CA GLU A 26 2.99 23.54 -7.41
C GLU A 26 3.95 22.37 -7.24
N ARG A 27 5.24 22.56 -7.57
CA ARG A 27 6.28 21.56 -7.30
C ARG A 27 6.41 21.23 -5.81
N ARG A 28 6.36 22.24 -4.93
CA ARG A 28 6.39 22.02 -3.47
C ARG A 28 5.18 21.26 -2.98
N ARG A 29 3.97 21.61 -3.44
CA ARG A 29 2.73 20.91 -3.10
C ARG A 29 2.77 19.45 -3.54
N ARG A 30 3.21 19.19 -4.78
CA ARG A 30 3.38 17.83 -5.29
C ARG A 30 4.37 17.02 -4.45
N ARG A 31 5.56 17.56 -4.14
CA ARG A 31 6.54 16.87 -3.29
C ARG A 31 5.99 16.57 -1.90
N MET A 32 5.26 17.51 -1.29
CA MET A 32 4.60 17.30 0.00
C MET A 32 3.59 16.14 -0.08
N LEU A 33 2.70 16.14 -1.09
CA LEU A 33 1.71 15.07 -1.26
C LEU A 33 2.37 13.70 -1.47
N VAL A 34 3.40 13.62 -2.30
CA VAL A 34 4.15 12.37 -2.52
C VAL A 34 4.85 11.91 -1.24
N SER A 35 5.41 12.84 -0.45
CA SER A 35 6.05 12.53 0.83
C SER A 35 5.06 11.98 1.85
N LEU A 36 3.87 12.58 1.96
CA LEU A 36 2.82 12.13 2.87
C LEU A 36 2.31 10.74 2.47
N LEU A 37 2.02 10.56 1.18
CA LEU A 37 1.63 9.27 0.63
C LEU A 37 2.70 8.20 0.89
N HIS A 38 3.97 8.53 0.71
CA HIS A 38 5.09 7.62 0.98
C HIS A 38 5.13 7.21 2.46
N SER A 39 5.12 8.16 3.39
CA SER A 39 5.21 7.87 4.82
C SER A 39 4.01 7.06 5.32
N GLU A 40 2.81 7.39 4.83
CA GLU A 40 1.60 6.66 5.20
C GLU A 40 1.62 5.24 4.63
N THR A 41 1.95 5.08 3.34
CA THR A 41 2.09 3.77 2.71
C THR A 41 3.09 2.91 3.48
N LEU A 42 4.23 3.48 3.89
CA LEU A 42 5.25 2.76 4.65
C LEU A 42 4.71 2.25 5.99
N GLY A 43 3.98 3.09 6.73
CA GLY A 43 3.35 2.68 7.99
C GLY A 43 2.33 1.56 7.79
N LEU A 44 1.44 1.70 6.81
CA LEU A 44 0.39 0.72 6.53
C LEU A 44 0.95 -0.62 6.02
N CYS A 45 2.00 -0.59 5.20
CA CYS A 45 2.68 -1.81 4.77
C CYS A 45 3.35 -2.54 5.93
N ARG A 46 3.92 -1.80 6.90
CA ARG A 46 4.48 -2.39 8.13
C ARG A 46 3.41 -3.03 8.99
N GLU A 47 2.30 -2.34 9.24
CA GLU A 47 1.17 -2.89 10.00
C GLU A 47 0.66 -4.20 9.37
N ALA A 48 0.51 -4.23 8.04
CA ALA A 48 0.09 -5.43 7.32
C ALA A 48 1.11 -6.57 7.44
N ALA A 49 2.41 -6.28 7.30
CA ALA A 49 3.46 -7.28 7.41
C ALA A 49 3.59 -7.83 8.85
N GLU A 50 3.58 -6.95 9.84
CA GLU A 50 3.66 -7.31 11.26
C GLU A 50 2.47 -8.19 11.66
N LEU A 51 1.26 -7.86 11.22
CA LEU A 51 0.08 -8.70 11.48
C LEU A 51 0.20 -10.08 10.81
N ALA A 52 0.64 -10.14 9.55
CA ALA A 52 0.81 -11.42 8.85
C ALA A 52 1.81 -12.33 9.57
N GLU A 53 2.98 -11.79 9.91
CA GLU A 53 4.03 -12.51 10.62
C GLU A 53 3.60 -12.90 12.04
N ALA A 54 2.89 -12.02 12.75
CA ALA A 54 2.39 -12.33 14.08
C ALA A 54 1.39 -13.49 14.05
N ILE A 55 0.50 -13.56 13.05
CA ILE A 55 -0.45 -14.66 12.87
C ILE A 55 0.31 -15.98 12.65
N CYS A 56 1.27 -15.99 11.73
CA CYS A 56 2.03 -17.20 11.40
C CYS A 56 2.94 -17.64 12.56
N GLY A 57 3.66 -16.73 13.20
CA GLY A 57 4.49 -17.02 14.36
C GLY A 57 3.66 -17.59 15.52
N ARG A 58 2.51 -16.98 15.82
CA ARG A 58 1.60 -17.47 16.87
C ARG A 58 1.10 -18.89 16.58
N ARG A 59 0.79 -19.20 15.31
CA ARG A 59 0.39 -20.55 14.88
C ARG A 59 1.51 -21.56 14.99
N ALA A 60 2.72 -21.19 14.57
CA ALA A 60 3.90 -22.06 14.67
C ALA A 60 4.19 -22.46 16.13
N ASP A 61 3.94 -21.54 17.06
CA ASP A 61 4.09 -21.78 18.50
C ASP A 61 2.91 -22.59 19.11
N GLY A 62 1.92 -23.00 18.31
CA GLY A 62 0.69 -23.64 18.80
C GLY A 62 -0.22 -22.70 19.60
N GLY A 63 0.02 -21.39 19.52
CA GLY A 63 -0.75 -20.38 20.23
C GLY A 63 -2.12 -20.14 19.62
N LEU A 64 -3.11 -19.88 20.49
CA LEU A 64 -4.43 -19.45 20.06
C LEU A 64 -4.39 -18.01 19.53
N ILE A 65 -5.07 -17.79 18.40
CA ILE A 65 -5.38 -16.48 17.85
C ILE A 65 -6.77 -16.12 18.39
N ASP A 66 -6.79 -15.44 19.53
CA ASP A 66 -8.00 -15.00 20.22
C ASP A 66 -8.37 -13.55 19.90
N GLN A 67 -9.51 -13.08 20.42
CA GLN A 67 -9.92 -11.69 20.20
C GLN A 67 -8.93 -10.69 20.81
N ALA A 68 -8.30 -11.04 21.94
CA ALA A 68 -7.32 -10.19 22.59
C ALA A 68 -6.07 -10.00 21.70
N PHE A 69 -5.60 -11.06 21.04
CA PHE A 69 -4.55 -10.99 20.04
C PHE A 69 -4.98 -10.08 18.88
N LEU A 70 -6.17 -10.31 18.29
CA LEU A 70 -6.66 -9.53 17.15
C LEU A 70 -6.92 -8.06 17.48
N LEU A 71 -7.14 -7.70 18.74
CA LEU A 71 -7.31 -6.32 19.18
C LEU A 71 -5.97 -5.58 19.37
N ARG A 72 -4.86 -6.30 19.53
CA ARG A 72 -3.52 -5.68 19.54
C ARG A 72 -3.08 -5.20 18.18
N TYR A 73 -3.65 -5.77 17.13
CA TYR A 73 -3.34 -5.43 15.75
C TYR A 73 -4.55 -4.77 15.09
N ALA A 74 -4.38 -3.55 14.62
CA ALA A 74 -5.37 -2.88 13.79
C ALA A 74 -4.68 -2.43 12.50
N LEU A 75 -5.35 -2.65 11.37
CA LEU A 75 -4.94 -2.07 10.10
C LEU A 75 -5.54 -0.66 10.02
N THR A 76 -4.70 0.35 10.09
CA THR A 76 -5.09 1.76 10.11
C THR A 76 -5.77 2.15 8.80
N GLU A 77 -6.67 3.14 8.85
CA GLU A 77 -7.23 3.75 7.64
C GLU A 77 -6.22 4.70 7.01
N PRO A 78 -6.02 4.66 5.68
CA PRO A 78 -5.26 5.69 5.01
C PRO A 78 -6.01 7.03 5.13
N GLN A 79 -5.39 7.98 5.83
CA GLN A 79 -5.85 9.34 6.02
C GLN A 79 -5.60 10.20 4.76
N THR A 80 -4.50 9.95 4.05
CA THR A 80 -4.16 10.76 2.88
C THR A 80 -5.08 10.41 1.70
N TYR A 81 -5.59 9.18 1.61
CA TYR A 81 -6.33 8.72 0.42
C TYR A 81 -7.68 9.46 0.18
N PRO A 82 -8.58 9.62 1.18
CA PRO A 82 -9.78 10.45 1.00
C PRO A 82 -9.48 11.91 0.63
N GLY A 83 -8.40 12.47 1.20
CA GLY A 83 -7.92 13.83 0.88
C GLY A 83 -7.15 13.92 -0.45
N LEU A 84 -6.68 12.79 -0.98
CA LEU A 84 -5.95 12.68 -2.24
C LEU A 84 -6.89 12.69 -3.43
N ILE A 85 -8.12 12.18 -3.32
CA ILE A 85 -9.08 12.10 -4.45
C ILE A 85 -9.20 13.44 -5.20
N PRO A 86 -9.41 14.60 -4.53
CA PRO A 86 -9.48 15.90 -5.20
C PRO A 86 -8.15 16.39 -5.81
N SER A 87 -7.03 15.76 -5.41
CA SER A 87 -5.66 16.12 -5.79
C SER A 87 -4.95 15.04 -6.62
N LEU A 88 -5.63 13.95 -7.01
CA LEU A 88 -5.05 12.84 -7.78
C LEU A 88 -4.43 13.32 -9.09
N TRP A 89 -5.04 14.31 -9.74
CA TRP A 89 -4.53 14.95 -10.96
C TRP A 89 -3.17 15.65 -10.79
N ARG A 90 -2.72 15.90 -9.56
CA ARG A 90 -1.40 16.48 -9.25
C ARG A 90 -0.30 15.43 -9.12
N LEU A 91 -0.66 14.16 -8.97
CA LEU A 91 0.29 13.07 -8.90
C LEU A 91 0.70 12.59 -10.30
N PRO A 92 1.90 12.00 -10.45
CA PRO A 92 2.17 11.15 -11.60
C PRO A 92 1.07 10.08 -11.77
N ALA A 93 0.64 9.81 -13.00
CA ALA A 93 -0.44 8.85 -13.26
C ALA A 93 -0.12 7.43 -12.77
N ASP A 94 1.13 6.99 -12.92
CA ASP A 94 1.62 5.72 -12.41
C ASP A 94 1.57 5.65 -10.88
N LEU A 95 1.90 6.76 -10.21
CA LEU A 95 1.82 6.85 -8.75
C LEU A 95 0.37 6.84 -8.25
N ALA A 96 -0.52 7.55 -8.94
CA ALA A 96 -1.95 7.55 -8.63
C ALA A 96 -2.56 6.15 -8.77
N TRP A 97 -2.27 5.45 -9.86
CA TRP A 97 -2.75 4.08 -10.07
C TRP A 97 -2.27 3.12 -8.97
N ARG A 98 -0.97 3.17 -8.64
CA ARG A 98 -0.39 2.33 -7.57
C ARG A 98 -0.99 2.64 -6.19
N ALA A 99 -1.35 3.90 -5.93
CA ALA A 99 -2.05 4.27 -4.70
C ALA A 99 -3.45 3.66 -4.63
N VAL A 100 -4.19 3.63 -5.75
CA VAL A 100 -5.51 3.00 -5.84
C VAL A 100 -5.40 1.49 -5.62
N GLU A 101 -4.44 0.84 -6.28
CA GLU A 101 -4.19 -0.60 -6.16
C GLU A 101 -3.85 -1.00 -4.72
N PHE A 102 -2.90 -0.28 -4.10
CA PHE A 102 -2.54 -0.47 -2.70
C PHE A 102 -3.74 -0.29 -1.77
N HIS A 103 -4.56 0.75 -1.99
CA HIS A 103 -5.76 0.97 -1.18
C HIS A 103 -6.77 -0.17 -1.32
N GLY A 104 -6.95 -0.72 -2.52
CA GLY A 104 -7.79 -1.89 -2.76
C GLY A 104 -7.33 -3.12 -1.98
N HIS A 105 -6.02 -3.41 -1.98
CA HIS A 105 -5.45 -4.50 -1.19
C HIS A 105 -5.66 -4.30 0.31
N LEU A 106 -5.39 -3.10 0.83
CA LEU A 106 -5.56 -2.80 2.25
C LEU A 106 -7.03 -2.89 2.68
N CYS A 107 -7.95 -2.39 1.87
CA CYS A 107 -9.39 -2.53 2.12
C CYS A 107 -9.80 -4.01 2.18
N LEU A 108 -9.31 -4.84 1.26
CA LEU A 108 -9.58 -6.28 1.29
C LEU A 108 -9.02 -6.92 2.57
N ALA A 109 -7.78 -6.62 2.96
CA ALA A 109 -7.18 -7.15 4.18
C ALA A 109 -7.97 -6.75 5.44
N ARG A 110 -8.45 -5.50 5.49
CA ARG A 110 -9.31 -5.00 6.58
C ARG A 110 -10.65 -5.71 6.64
N THR A 111 -11.31 -5.91 5.50
CA THR A 111 -12.56 -6.66 5.44
C THR A 111 -12.36 -8.09 5.93
N ARG A 112 -11.30 -8.78 5.46
CA ARG A 112 -10.98 -10.14 5.93
C ARG A 112 -10.68 -10.18 7.42
N LEU A 113 -9.96 -9.19 7.96
CA LEU A 113 -9.69 -9.09 9.39
C LEU A 113 -10.98 -8.87 10.18
N ALA A 114 -11.91 -8.05 9.67
CA ALA A 114 -13.20 -7.83 10.30
C ALA A 114 -14.07 -9.11 10.29
N ASP A 115 -14.13 -9.81 9.15
CA ASP A 115 -14.85 -11.09 9.04
C ASP A 115 -14.29 -12.10 10.04
N TRP A 116 -12.96 -12.20 10.14
CA TRP A 116 -12.29 -13.15 11.04
C TRP A 116 -12.44 -12.83 12.53
N ARG A 117 -12.75 -11.57 12.86
CA ARG A 117 -13.12 -11.16 14.24
C ARG A 117 -14.53 -11.58 14.62
N LEU A 118 -15.42 -11.77 13.64
CA LEU A 118 -16.84 -12.05 13.85
C LEU A 118 -17.22 -13.51 13.57
N GLY A 119 -16.43 -14.23 12.78
CA GLY A 119 -16.73 -15.58 12.31
C GLY A 119 -15.74 -16.65 12.73
N ASP A 120 -15.87 -17.82 12.10
CA ASP A 120 -15.02 -18.98 12.35
C ASP A 120 -13.58 -18.74 11.87
N ARG A 121 -12.62 -19.19 12.69
CA ARG A 121 -11.18 -19.03 12.43
C ARG A 121 -10.59 -20.27 11.77
N ASP A 122 -11.30 -20.76 10.76
CA ASP A 122 -10.88 -21.93 10.02
C ASP A 122 -9.63 -21.66 9.17
N ARG A 123 -9.11 -22.73 8.58
CA ARG A 123 -7.87 -22.70 7.79
C ARG A 123 -8.04 -21.82 6.55
N ALA A 124 -9.18 -21.90 5.87
CA ALA A 124 -9.47 -21.14 4.65
C ALA A 124 -9.52 -19.62 4.92
N SER A 125 -10.21 -19.20 5.98
CA SER A 125 -10.28 -17.78 6.36
C SER A 125 -8.91 -17.23 6.75
N THR A 126 -8.07 -18.04 7.40
CA THR A 126 -6.70 -17.68 7.74
C THR A 126 -5.87 -17.48 6.47
N TYR A 127 -5.94 -18.41 5.52
CA TYR A 127 -5.24 -18.30 4.24
C TYR A 127 -5.67 -17.03 3.48
N LEU A 128 -6.98 -16.78 3.34
CA LEU A 128 -7.50 -15.58 2.66
C LEU A 128 -7.03 -14.27 3.31
N LEU A 129 -6.98 -14.22 4.65
CA LEU A 129 -6.46 -13.06 5.36
C LEU A 129 -4.96 -12.89 5.14
N LEU A 130 -4.18 -13.96 5.28
CA LEU A 130 -2.72 -13.92 5.10
C LEU A 130 -2.35 -13.48 3.68
N THR A 131 -3.00 -14.01 2.66
CA THR A 131 -2.79 -13.59 1.26
C THR A 131 -3.17 -12.13 1.05
N ALA A 132 -4.25 -11.65 1.68
CA ALA A 132 -4.63 -10.24 1.60
C ALA A 132 -3.62 -9.31 2.30
N LEU A 133 -3.10 -9.71 3.47
CA LEU A 133 -2.07 -8.98 4.20
C LEU A 133 -0.74 -8.96 3.43
N ALA A 134 -0.29 -10.11 2.93
CA ALA A 134 0.92 -10.22 2.12
C ALA A 134 0.83 -9.38 0.84
N ARG A 135 -0.33 -9.39 0.15
CA ARG A 135 -0.58 -8.50 -1.00
C ARG A 135 -0.64 -7.03 -0.62
N SER A 136 -1.11 -6.68 0.58
CA SER A 136 -1.11 -5.28 1.04
C SER A 136 0.33 -4.81 1.33
N ALA A 137 1.09 -5.62 2.06
CA ALA A 137 2.48 -5.35 2.38
C ALA A 137 3.37 -5.31 1.13
N GLY A 138 3.24 -6.28 0.23
CA GLY A 138 4.00 -6.38 -1.03
C GLY A 138 3.50 -5.44 -2.13
N GLY A 139 2.20 -5.24 -2.27
CA GLY A 139 1.59 -4.35 -3.26
C GLY A 139 1.95 -2.89 -3.03
N GLY A 140 2.19 -2.50 -1.78
CA GLY A 140 2.74 -1.18 -1.45
C GLY A 140 4.20 -0.97 -1.86
N ASP A 141 4.97 -2.03 -2.14
CA ASP A 141 6.38 -1.90 -2.52
C ASP A 141 6.57 -1.10 -3.82
N GLY A 142 5.72 -1.38 -4.81
CA GLY A 142 5.73 -0.63 -6.07
C GLY A 142 5.40 0.85 -5.88
N LEU A 143 4.50 1.16 -4.95
CA LEU A 143 4.12 2.53 -4.58
C LEU A 143 5.25 3.24 -3.82
N LEU A 144 5.90 2.56 -2.89
CA LEU A 144 7.05 3.07 -2.13
C LEU A 144 8.24 3.36 -3.05
N LEU A 145 8.53 2.46 -3.99
CA LEU A 145 9.59 2.66 -4.99
C LEU A 145 9.28 3.82 -5.94
N ALA A 146 8.04 3.94 -6.42
CA ALA A 146 7.63 5.03 -7.30
C ALA A 146 7.66 6.40 -6.59
N SER A 147 7.18 6.46 -5.35
CA SER A 147 7.19 7.68 -4.53
C SER A 147 8.62 8.09 -4.14
N ALA A 148 9.47 7.13 -3.74
CA ALA A 148 10.89 7.39 -3.45
C ALA A 148 11.61 7.97 -4.67
N ARG A 149 11.40 7.39 -5.87
CA ARG A 149 11.94 7.94 -7.13
C ARG A 149 11.48 9.37 -7.40
N CYS A 150 10.20 9.67 -7.17
CA CYS A 150 9.67 11.04 -7.31
C CYS A 150 10.30 12.05 -6.34
N LEU A 151 10.75 11.59 -5.17
CA LEU A 151 11.35 12.41 -4.12
C LEU A 151 12.88 12.49 -4.21
N GLY A 152 13.51 11.61 -5.00
CA GLY A 152 14.96 11.44 -5.04
C GLY A 152 15.50 10.69 -3.82
N TRP A 153 14.67 9.85 -3.18
CA TRP A 153 15.03 9.02 -2.04
C TRP A 153 15.47 7.63 -2.50
N ARG A 154 16.25 6.95 -1.65
CA ARG A 154 16.59 5.54 -1.83
C ARG A 154 15.47 4.68 -1.24
N LYS A 155 15.26 3.48 -1.80
CA LYS A 155 14.45 2.45 -1.15
C LYS A 155 15.27 1.88 0.02
N ASP A 156 14.73 1.98 1.21
CA ASP A 156 15.37 1.54 2.46
C ASP A 156 14.51 0.54 3.25
N TRP A 157 13.37 0.13 2.70
CA TRP A 157 12.45 -0.77 3.35
C TRP A 157 11.92 -1.84 2.40
N GLU A 158 11.75 -3.04 2.95
CA GLU A 158 11.15 -4.19 2.30
C GLU A 158 10.33 -4.97 3.33
N PRO A 159 9.11 -5.42 2.98
CA PRO A 159 8.28 -6.18 3.91
C PRO A 159 8.96 -7.50 4.29
N GLN A 160 9.14 -7.71 5.59
CA GLN A 160 9.65 -8.98 6.12
C GLN A 160 8.45 -9.92 6.32
N LEU A 161 8.33 -10.92 5.44
CA LEU A 161 7.20 -11.87 5.41
C LEU A 161 7.65 -13.36 5.31
N PRO A 162 8.74 -13.80 5.95
CA PRO A 162 9.24 -15.17 5.74
C PRO A 162 8.25 -16.25 6.18
N LEU A 163 7.57 -16.09 7.33
CA LEU A 163 6.63 -17.10 7.84
C LEU A 163 5.31 -17.03 7.09
N ALA A 164 4.84 -15.82 6.76
CA ALA A 164 3.64 -15.63 5.98
C ALA A 164 3.77 -16.24 4.58
N ASN A 165 4.89 -15.98 3.88
CA ASN A 165 5.13 -16.55 2.56
C ASN A 165 5.26 -18.07 2.61
N ALA A 166 6.00 -18.62 3.57
CA ALA A 166 6.12 -20.08 3.71
C ALA A 166 4.77 -20.77 3.95
N PHE A 167 3.89 -20.17 4.77
CA PHE A 167 2.55 -20.69 5.01
C PHE A 167 1.66 -20.61 3.76
N ILE A 168 1.69 -19.49 3.04
CA ILE A 168 0.95 -19.34 1.77
C ILE A 168 1.41 -20.38 0.76
N ASP A 169 2.74 -20.55 0.58
CA ASP A 169 3.32 -21.53 -0.33
C ASP A 169 2.94 -22.98 0.02
N GLU A 170 2.83 -23.28 1.32
CA GLU A 170 2.36 -24.60 1.79
C GLU A 170 0.90 -24.83 1.42
N MET A 171 0.03 -23.86 1.68
CA MET A 171 -1.39 -23.93 1.35
C MET A 171 -1.64 -24.06 -0.15
N GLU A 172 -0.92 -23.28 -0.96
CA GLU A 172 -1.04 -23.34 -2.43
C GLU A 172 -0.57 -24.69 -2.98
N ARG A 173 0.46 -25.31 -2.38
CA ARG A 173 0.90 -26.66 -2.75
C ARG A 173 -0.16 -27.71 -2.43
N GLU A 174 -0.73 -27.67 -1.22
CA GLU A 174 -1.79 -28.61 -0.84
C GLU A 174 -3.04 -28.49 -1.73
N GLU A 175 -3.45 -27.26 -2.08
CA GLU A 175 -4.58 -27.02 -2.98
C GLU A 175 -4.33 -27.59 -4.39
N ASN A 176 -3.13 -27.35 -4.93
CA ASN A 176 -2.74 -27.92 -6.23
C ASN A 176 -2.66 -29.45 -6.19
N ASP A 177 -2.12 -30.04 -5.12
CA ASP A 177 -2.06 -31.50 -4.95
C ASP A 177 -3.46 -32.12 -4.87
N LEU A 178 -4.43 -31.45 -4.24
CA LEU A 178 -5.83 -31.90 -4.20
C LEU A 178 -6.51 -31.81 -5.57
N LEU A 179 -6.24 -30.76 -6.32
CA LEU A 179 -6.77 -30.59 -7.68
C LEU A 179 -6.16 -31.63 -8.63
N ASP A 180 -4.84 -31.82 -8.60
CA ASP A 180 -4.15 -32.77 -9.46
C ASP A 180 -4.54 -34.21 -9.10
N ASN A 181 -4.52 -34.61 -7.82
CA ASN A 181 -4.88 -35.97 -7.44
C ASN A 181 -6.38 -36.26 -7.57
N GLY A 182 -7.25 -35.25 -7.37
CA GLY A 182 -8.70 -35.38 -7.50
C GLY A 182 -9.19 -35.47 -8.95
N TYR A 183 -8.47 -34.87 -9.90
CA TYR A 183 -8.83 -34.91 -11.33
C TYR A 183 -8.49 -36.26 -11.99
N TRP A 184 -7.46 -36.95 -11.51
CA TRP A 184 -7.03 -38.26 -12.05
C TRP A 184 -7.69 -39.46 -11.36
N SER A 185 -8.38 -39.26 -10.23
CA SER A 185 -9.15 -40.31 -9.55
C SER A 185 -10.62 -40.33 -9.98
N LEU A 186 -10.88 -40.56 -11.27
CA LEU A 186 -12.19 -41.08 -11.71
C LEU A 186 -12.17 -42.62 -11.58
N PRO A 187 -13.20 -43.25 -10.98
CA PRO A 187 -13.28 -44.70 -10.94
C PRO A 187 -13.52 -45.22 -12.37
N GLY A 188 -12.58 -46.02 -12.86
CA GLY A 188 -12.79 -46.94 -13.98
C GLY A 188 -13.61 -48.15 -13.56
#